data_AF-A0A3A5X255-F1
#
_entry.id   AF-A0A3A5X255-F1
#
_cell.length_a   1.000
_cell.length_b   1.000
_cell.length_c   1.000
_cell.angle_alpha   90.00
_cell.angle_beta   90.00
_cell.angle_gamma   90.00
#
_symmetry.space_group_name_H-M   'P 1'
#
loop_
_entity.id
_entity.type
_entity.pdbx_description
1 polymer ?
#
loop_
_entity_poly.entity_id
_entity_poly.type
_entity_poly.pdbx_seq_one_letter_code
_entity_poly.pdbx_strand_id
1 'polypeptide(L)'
;MYAAVYQPFTSKITIYAPHFFKRYQERILKDDNLPISEIIKEYFQNCRGLTCVDIDKDLEATYQCFEGHYNDEVINFVSVTAGGYCFGEKHGDVSIVKTIISEEMLSEKQKTFFNDLKSCDVFK
;
A
#
# COMPACT_ATOMS: atom_id res chain seq x y z
N MET A 1 -16.50 2.67 -5.68
CA MET A 1 -16.44 1.19 -5.80
C MET A 1 -15.42 0.71 -4.78
N TYR A 2 -15.74 -0.35 -4.03
CA TYR A 2 -14.82 -0.98 -3.08
C TYR A 2 -14.36 -2.31 -3.65
N ALA A 3 -13.10 -2.68 -3.38
CA ALA A 3 -12.60 -4.03 -3.63
C ALA A 3 -12.17 -4.64 -2.30
N ALA A 4 -12.32 -5.96 -2.18
CA ALA A 4 -11.84 -6.69 -1.01
C ALA A 4 -11.28 -8.06 -1.43
N VAL A 5 -10.27 -8.51 -0.71
CA VAL A 5 -9.66 -9.83 -0.85
C VAL A 5 -9.77 -10.56 0.47
N TYR A 6 -10.29 -11.78 0.43
CA TYR A 6 -10.28 -12.69 1.57
C TYR A 6 -9.15 -13.70 1.40
N GLN A 7 -8.35 -13.88 2.46
CA GLN A 7 -7.25 -14.83 2.52
C GLN A 7 -7.63 -15.96 3.48
N PRO A 8 -8.11 -17.12 2.98
CA PRO A 8 -8.66 -18.18 3.84
C PRO A 8 -7.65 -18.75 4.83
N PHE A 9 -6.40 -18.93 4.41
CA PHE A 9 -5.35 -19.53 5.24
C PHE A 9 -5.02 -18.73 6.50
N THR A 10 -5.16 -17.41 6.44
CA THR A 10 -4.89 -16.50 7.56
C THR A 10 -6.17 -15.94 8.17
N SER A 11 -7.33 -16.27 7.60
CA SER A 11 -8.63 -15.65 7.91
C SER A 11 -8.63 -14.11 7.83
N LYS A 12 -7.72 -13.52 7.04
CA LYS A 12 -7.59 -12.06 6.90
C LYS A 12 -8.45 -11.52 5.77
N ILE A 13 -8.99 -10.32 5.98
CA ILE A 13 -9.70 -9.55 4.95
C ILE A 13 -8.87 -8.31 4.65
N THR A 14 -8.61 -8.04 3.38
CA THR A 14 -8.02 -6.79 2.90
C THR A 14 -9.08 -6.01 2.15
N ILE A 15 -9.33 -4.77 2.53
CA ILE A 15 -10.26 -3.84 1.89
C ILE A 15 -9.46 -2.70 1.28
N TYR A 16 -9.80 -2.31 0.06
CA TYR A 16 -9.20 -1.15 -0.61
C TYR A 16 -10.14 0.05 -0.51
N ALA A 17 -9.61 1.18 -0.03
CA ALA A 17 -10.37 2.43 0.08
C ALA A 17 -10.86 2.90 -1.30
N PRO A 18 -11.97 3.66 -1.39
CA PRO A 18 -12.58 4.04 -2.68
C PRO A 18 -11.64 4.76 -3.64
N HIS A 19 -10.69 5.53 -3.09
CA HIS A 19 -9.73 6.33 -3.84
C HIS A 19 -8.43 5.57 -4.16
N PHE A 20 -8.27 4.34 -3.65
CA PHE A 20 -7.03 3.57 -3.79
C PHE A 20 -6.66 3.33 -5.26
N PHE A 21 -7.59 2.80 -6.06
CA PHE A 21 -7.32 2.46 -7.45
C PHE A 21 -7.09 3.70 -8.33
N LYS A 22 -7.69 4.84 -7.97
CA LYS A 22 -7.38 6.11 -8.64
C LYS A 22 -5.94 6.54 -8.36
N ARG A 23 -5.47 6.42 -7.11
CA ARG A 23 -4.06 6.68 -6.77
C ARG A 23 -3.11 5.68 -7.42
N TYR A 24 -3.51 4.41 -7.55
CA TYR A 24 -2.73 3.41 -8.28
C TYR A 24 -2.56 3.79 -9.75
N GLN A 25 -3.63 4.26 -10.39
CA GLN A 25 -3.60 4.81 -11.74
C GLN A 25 -2.63 5.97 -11.85
N GLU A 26 -2.78 6.99 -11.01
CA GLU A 26 -2.00 8.23 -11.06
C GLU A 26 -0.51 8.00 -10.76
N ARG A 27 -0.20 7.16 -9.76
CA ARG A 27 1.13 7.09 -9.16
C ARG A 27 1.96 5.91 -9.66
N ILE A 28 1.31 4.83 -10.07
CA ILE A 28 1.98 3.61 -10.54
C ILE A 28 1.84 3.46 -12.05
N LEU A 29 0.60 3.41 -12.57
CA LEU A 29 0.36 3.18 -14.00
C LEU A 29 0.70 4.41 -14.85
N LYS A 30 0.48 5.61 -14.31
CA LYS A 30 0.66 6.91 -14.98
C LYS A 30 -0.11 7.00 -16.30
N ASP A 31 -1.30 6.41 -16.34
CA ASP A 31 -2.19 6.42 -17.51
C ASP A 31 -3.62 6.75 -17.08
N ASP A 32 -4.04 7.99 -17.36
CA ASP A 32 -5.35 8.54 -16.99
C ASP A 32 -6.51 8.00 -17.85
N ASN A 33 -6.22 7.25 -18.92
CA ASN A 33 -7.24 6.79 -19.87
C ASN A 33 -7.77 5.38 -19.56
N LEU A 34 -7.16 4.66 -18.62
CA LEU A 34 -7.58 3.31 -18.29
C LEU A 34 -8.93 3.31 -17.56
N PRO A 35 -9.90 2.47 -17.98
CA PRO A 35 -11.14 2.32 -17.23
C PRO A 35 -10.88 1.59 -15.91
N ILE A 36 -11.64 1.95 -14.87
CA ILE A 36 -11.45 1.45 -13.50
C ILE A 36 -11.45 -0.08 -13.37
N SER A 37 -12.18 -0.79 -14.22
CA SER A 37 -12.19 -2.26 -14.24
C SER A 37 -10.86 -2.85 -14.68
N GLU A 38 -10.19 -2.24 -15.65
CA GLU A 38 -8.87 -2.71 -16.11
C GLU A 38 -7.79 -2.36 -15.09
N ILE A 39 -7.89 -1.20 -14.43
CA ILE A 39 -7.00 -0.81 -13.32
C ILE A 39 -7.05 -1.84 -12.18
N ILE A 40 -8.25 -2.29 -11.80
CA ILE A 40 -8.43 -3.30 -10.75
C ILE A 40 -7.84 -4.65 -11.16
N LYS A 41 -8.08 -5.08 -12.41
CA LYS A 41 -7.52 -6.33 -12.92
C LYS A 41 -6.00 -6.28 -12.94
N GLU A 42 -5.43 -5.22 -13.48
CA GLU A 42 -3.98 -4.99 -13.54
C GLU A 42 -3.36 -5.04 -12.14
N TYR A 43 -3.98 -4.36 -11.17
CA TYR A 43 -3.52 -4.38 -9.79
C TYR A 43 -3.46 -5.81 -9.23
N PHE A 44 -4.55 -6.59 -9.34
CA PHE A 44 -4.61 -7.94 -8.78
C PHE A 44 -3.81 -8.99 -9.58
N GLN A 45 -3.55 -8.77 -10.86
CA GLN A 45 -2.66 -9.62 -11.65
C GLN A 45 -1.20 -9.49 -11.19
N ASN A 46 -0.79 -8.26 -10.84
CA ASN A 46 0.58 -7.93 -10.46
C ASN A 46 0.83 -7.97 -8.94
N CYS A 47 -0.21 -7.81 -8.12
CA CYS A 47 -0.12 -7.85 -6.65
C CYS A 47 -0.77 -9.12 -6.11
N ARG A 48 0.00 -10.19 -5.98
CA ARG A 48 -0.48 -11.52 -5.52
C ARG A 48 -0.63 -11.65 -4.00
N GLY A 49 -0.42 -10.58 -3.26
CA GLY A 49 -0.54 -10.54 -1.80
C GLY A 49 0.03 -9.25 -1.25
N LEU A 50 -0.36 -8.92 -0.02
CA LEU A 50 0.23 -7.84 0.77
C LEU A 50 1.03 -8.49 1.90
N THR A 51 2.33 -8.28 1.90
CA THR A 51 3.16 -8.55 3.06
C THR A 51 3.27 -7.26 3.84
N CYS A 52 2.65 -7.23 5.02
CA CYS A 52 2.55 -6.03 5.84
C CYS A 52 3.50 -6.07 7.02
N VAL A 53 4.09 -4.92 7.36
CA VAL A 53 4.82 -4.68 8.61
C VAL A 53 4.07 -3.61 9.40
N ASP A 54 4.02 -3.77 10.72
CA ASP A 54 3.42 -2.76 11.60
C ASP A 54 4.34 -1.53 11.68
N ILE A 55 3.72 -0.35 11.73
CA ILE A 55 4.45 0.91 11.81
C ILE A 55 4.86 1.17 13.26
N ASP A 56 6.17 1.21 13.51
CA ASP A 56 6.74 1.72 14.75
C ASP A 56 7.00 3.24 14.66
N LYS A 57 7.52 3.85 15.74
CA LYS A 57 7.76 5.30 15.81
C LYS A 57 8.76 5.81 14.76
N ASP A 58 9.73 4.99 14.36
CA ASP A 58 10.74 5.38 13.38
C ASP A 58 10.15 5.36 11.97
N LEU A 59 9.28 4.40 11.70
CA LEU A 59 8.50 4.32 10.47
C LEU A 59 7.40 5.39 10.41
N GLU A 60 6.79 5.75 11.54
CA GLU A 60 5.81 6.83 11.65
C GLU A 60 6.44 8.18 11.25
N ALA A 61 7.62 8.51 11.80
CA ALA A 61 8.35 9.73 11.45
C ALA A 61 8.75 9.79 9.96
N THR A 62 9.06 8.63 9.38
CA THR A 62 9.42 8.49 7.96
C THR A 62 8.19 8.61 7.04
N TYR A 63 7.01 8.15 7.51
CA TYR A 63 5.73 8.29 6.82
C TYR A 63 5.15 9.71 6.89
N GLN A 64 5.20 10.37 8.06
CA GLN A 64 4.67 11.73 8.27
C GLN A 64 5.26 12.77 7.28
N CYS A 65 6.44 12.52 6.72
CA CYS A 65 7.04 13.35 5.66
C CYS A 65 6.29 13.33 4.32
N PHE A 66 5.46 12.32 4.01
CA PHE A 66 4.71 12.26 2.74
C PHE A 66 3.42 13.07 2.75
N GLU A 67 2.83 13.26 3.92
CA GLU A 67 1.40 13.46 4.00
C GLU A 67 1.03 14.40 5.14
N GLY A 68 1.50 15.65 5.08
CA GLY A 68 0.89 16.77 5.82
C GLY A 68 -0.62 16.95 5.57
N HIS A 69 -1.22 16.13 4.69
CA HIS A 69 -2.64 16.04 4.36
C HIS A 69 -3.42 14.93 5.12
N TYR A 70 -2.76 14.09 5.92
CA TYR A 70 -3.37 12.92 6.57
C TYR A 70 -3.18 12.93 8.09
N ASN A 71 -2.97 14.12 8.68
CA ASN A 71 -2.83 14.28 10.12
C ASN A 71 -3.98 13.65 10.95
N ASP A 72 -5.16 13.47 10.33
CA ASP A 72 -6.34 12.89 10.96
C ASP A 72 -6.59 11.41 10.59
N GLU A 73 -5.83 10.82 9.66
CA GLU A 73 -6.01 9.43 9.26
C GLU A 73 -5.06 8.48 10.00
N VAL A 74 -5.62 7.44 10.63
CA VAL A 74 -4.81 6.38 11.25
C VAL A 74 -4.15 5.54 10.15
N ILE A 75 -2.83 5.43 10.24
CA ILE A 75 -1.97 4.59 9.39
C ILE A 75 -1.05 3.81 10.31
N ASN A 76 -1.22 2.49 10.36
CA ASN A 76 -0.49 1.63 11.30
C ASN A 76 0.16 0.40 10.64
N PHE A 77 0.03 0.25 9.32
CA PHE A 77 0.82 -0.72 8.57
C PHE A 77 1.34 -0.15 7.26
N VAL A 78 2.48 -0.69 6.83
CA VAL A 78 2.99 -0.55 5.47
C VAL A 78 3.11 -1.92 4.82
N SER A 79 2.86 -2.00 3.52
CA SER A 79 3.06 -3.21 2.72
C SER A 79 3.84 -2.89 1.47
N VAL A 80 4.70 -3.82 1.06
CA VAL A 80 5.42 -3.71 -0.21
C VAL A 80 4.64 -4.47 -1.29
N THR A 81 4.62 -3.91 -2.49
CA THR A 81 4.09 -4.53 -3.71
C THR A 81 5.11 -4.40 -4.84
N ALA A 82 4.91 -5.13 -5.95
CA ALA A 82 5.77 -5.00 -7.13
C ALA A 82 5.78 -3.58 -7.71
N GLY A 83 4.68 -2.83 -7.58
CA GLY A 83 4.54 -1.48 -8.12
C GLY A 83 4.88 -0.34 -7.15
N GLY A 84 5.07 -0.62 -5.86
CA GLY A 84 5.28 0.42 -4.85
C GLY A 84 4.88 0.03 -3.44
N TYR A 85 4.62 1.02 -2.60
CA TYR A 85 4.37 0.85 -1.16
C TYR A 85 2.94 1.24 -0.81
N CYS A 86 2.22 0.31 -0.18
CA CYS A 86 0.84 0.49 0.27
C CYS A 86 0.81 0.86 1.75
N PHE A 87 -0.07 1.77 2.14
CA PHE A 87 -0.25 2.19 3.53
C PHE A 87 -1.72 2.10 3.91
N GLY A 88 -1.96 1.84 5.19
CA GLY A 88 -3.31 1.69 5.69
C GLY A 88 -3.37 1.43 7.18
N GLU A 89 -4.52 0.94 7.61
CA GLU A 89 -4.80 0.60 9.00
C GLU A 89 -5.28 -0.84 9.16
N LYS A 90 -4.90 -1.47 10.27
CA LYS A 90 -5.38 -2.77 10.73
C LYS A 90 -6.40 -2.60 11.85
N HIS A 91 -7.46 -3.40 11.75
CA HIS A 91 -8.55 -3.55 12.71
C HIS A 91 -8.76 -5.06 12.96
N GLY A 92 -7.94 -5.64 13.83
CA GLY A 92 -7.91 -7.10 14.03
C GLY A 92 -7.50 -7.82 12.74
N ASP A 93 -8.35 -8.72 12.25
CA ASP A 93 -8.12 -9.50 11.03
C ASP A 93 -8.48 -8.75 9.73
N VAL A 94 -8.90 -7.49 9.85
CA VAL A 94 -9.25 -6.62 8.71
C VAL A 94 -8.15 -5.59 8.49
N SER A 95 -7.58 -5.55 7.29
CA SER A 95 -6.67 -4.50 6.83
C SER A 95 -7.40 -3.59 5.84
N ILE A 96 -7.33 -2.28 6.03
CA ILE A 96 -7.85 -1.28 5.09
C ILE A 96 -6.67 -0.58 4.43
N VAL A 97 -6.46 -0.84 3.14
CA VAL A 97 -5.44 -0.19 2.33
C VAL A 97 -5.98 1.14 1.82
N LYS A 98 -5.34 2.24 2.21
CA LYS A 98 -5.80 3.59 1.89
C LYS A 98 -5.08 4.18 0.69
N THR A 99 -3.78 3.94 0.57
CA THR A 99 -2.96 4.63 -0.42
C THR A 99 -1.83 3.76 -0.93
N ILE A 100 -1.31 4.11 -2.09
CA ILE A 100 -0.11 3.54 -2.70
C ILE A 100 0.76 4.68 -3.21
N ILE A 101 2.08 4.53 -3.08
CA ILE A 101 3.09 5.44 -3.62
C ILE A 101 4.13 4.63 -4.41
N SER A 102 4.60 5.19 -5.51
CA SER A 102 5.70 4.62 -6.29
C SER A 102 7.04 4.90 -5.60
N GLU A 103 8.04 4.11 -5.94
CA GLU A 103 9.39 4.25 -5.38
C GLU A 103 10.05 5.59 -5.71
N GLU A 104 9.74 6.17 -6.86
CA GLU A 104 10.21 7.50 -7.29
C GLU A 104 9.65 8.65 -6.43
N MET A 105 8.52 8.43 -5.75
CA MET A 105 7.95 9.44 -4.85
C MET A 105 8.70 9.50 -3.52
N LEU A 106 9.49 8.47 -3.19
CA LEU A 106 10.26 8.40 -1.95
C LEU A 106 11.49 9.33 -1.99
N SER A 107 11.78 9.98 -0.88
CA SER A 107 13.10 10.57 -0.63
C SER A 107 14.17 9.48 -0.46
N GLU A 108 15.45 9.85 -0.61
CA GLU A 108 16.56 8.90 -0.47
C GLU A 108 16.60 8.20 0.90
N LYS A 109 16.30 8.93 1.99
CA LYS A 109 16.23 8.34 3.33
C LYS A 109 15.14 7.26 3.42
N GLN A 110 13.99 7.50 2.78
CA GLN A 110 12.88 6.56 2.72
C GLN A 110 13.23 5.35 1.84
N LYS A 111 13.87 5.54 0.70
CA LYS A 111 14.31 4.44 -0.17
C LYS A 111 15.22 3.46 0.55
N THR A 112 16.19 3.94 1.32
CA THR A 112 17.08 3.08 2.12
C THR A 112 16.27 2.19 3.07
N PHE A 113 15.39 2.79 3.87
CA PHE A 113 14.55 2.06 4.82
C PHE A 113 13.62 1.05 4.13
N PHE A 114 12.98 1.44 3.04
CA PHE A 114 12.05 0.58 2.31
C PHE A 114 12.75 -0.56 1.53
N ASN A 115 14.01 -0.35 1.14
CA ASN A 115 14.83 -1.41 0.57
C ASN A 115 15.20 -2.47 1.61
N ASP A 116 15.45 -2.06 2.85
CA ASP A 116 15.68 -3.01 3.95
C ASP A 116 14.44 -3.88 4.16
N LEU A 117 13.23 -3.29 4.11
CA LEU A 117 11.97 -4.03 4.13
C LEU A 117 11.87 -5.04 2.98
N LYS A 118 12.15 -4.65 1.73
CA LYS A 118 12.18 -5.58 0.58
C LYS A 118 13.16 -6.75 0.75
N SER A 119 14.27 -6.53 1.47
CA SER A 119 15.37 -7.49 1.61
C SER A 119 15.18 -8.50 2.74
N CYS A 120 14.30 -8.23 3.71
CA CYS A 120 13.91 -9.24 4.69
C CYS A 120 13.27 -10.43 3.95
N ASP A 121 13.66 -11.67 4.27
CA ASP A 121 13.17 -12.93 3.67
C ASP A 121 11.64 -13.17 3.84
N VAL A 122 10.88 -12.17 4.30
CA VAL A 122 9.42 -12.16 4.39
C VAL A 122 8.76 -11.86 3.01
N PHE A 123 9.55 -11.44 2.00
CA PHE A 123 9.05 -10.96 0.71
C PHE A 123 9.51 -11.77 -0.53
N LYS A 124 10.17 -12.92 -0.36
CA LYS A 124 10.54 -13.86 -1.45
C LYS A 124 9.55 -15.02 -1.56
#